data_AF-A0A7R7XGK9-F1
#
_entry.id   AF-A0A7R7XGK9-F1
#
_cell.length_a   1.000
_cell.length_b   1.000
_cell.length_c   1.000
_cell.angle_alpha   90.00
_cell.angle_beta   90.00
_cell.angle_gamma   90.00
#
_symmetry.space_group_name_H-M   'P 1'
#
loop_
_entity.id
_entity.type
_entity.pdbx_description
1 polymer ?
#
loop_
_entity_poly.entity_id
_entity_poly.type
_entity_poly.pdbx_seq_one_letter_code
_entity_poly.pdbx_strand_id
1 'polypeptide(L)'
;MKASFAAIALSLGAALAAPSTESIKRQQDSHPVSVSSISLRRLDEGNRIVFLSSITRHDKSGAPLESTNCQTQWNPEVPAGPENPVQCADPAFNFYFPNGVKSLENYDIVVNGPDGKSSGTIEKGPRYQCGPYDGTIAGIEYECKITQGAEFFLTLE
;
A
#
# COMPACT_ATOMS: atom_id res chain seq x y z
N MET A 1 -71.78 26.84 12.04
CA MET A 1 -70.68 26.58 13.00
C MET A 1 -70.42 25.07 13.06
N LYS A 2 -69.15 24.71 13.23
CA LYS A 2 -68.51 23.37 13.19
C LYS A 2 -68.07 22.87 11.80
N ALA A 3 -66.81 23.17 11.47
CA ALA A 3 -65.99 22.34 10.60
C ALA A 3 -64.64 22.15 11.32
N SER A 4 -64.37 20.91 11.72
CA SER A 4 -63.09 20.49 12.29
C SER A 4 -62.02 20.46 11.22
N PHE A 5 -60.83 20.97 11.54
CA PHE A 5 -59.63 20.82 10.72
C PHE A 5 -58.90 19.55 11.16
N ALA A 6 -58.68 18.62 10.24
CA ALA A 6 -57.75 17.50 10.40
C ALA A 6 -56.55 17.74 9.47
N ALA A 7 -55.37 17.86 10.07
CA ALA A 7 -54.09 17.91 9.39
C ALA A 7 -53.57 16.49 9.16
N ILE A 8 -53.06 16.19 7.96
CA ILE A 8 -52.23 15.00 7.71
C ILE A 8 -51.06 15.44 6.86
N ALA A 9 -49.88 15.43 7.47
CA ALA A 9 -48.58 15.60 6.83
C ALA A 9 -48.20 14.29 6.13
N LEU A 10 -47.81 14.35 4.86
CA LEU A 10 -47.18 13.25 4.14
C LEU A 10 -45.69 13.55 4.00
N SER A 11 -44.90 12.98 4.90
CA SER A 11 -43.44 12.99 4.89
C SER A 11 -42.89 12.11 3.75
N LEU A 12 -41.95 12.67 2.99
CA LEU A 12 -41.14 12.02 1.98
C LEU A 12 -40.40 10.80 2.56
N GLY A 13 -40.61 9.63 1.97
CA GLY A 13 -39.76 8.47 2.18
C GLY A 13 -38.70 8.38 1.09
N ALA A 14 -37.53 8.99 1.30
CA ALA A 14 -36.34 8.66 0.53
C ALA A 14 -35.71 7.40 1.14
N ALA A 15 -35.77 6.29 0.41
CA ALA A 15 -35.05 5.07 0.78
C ALA A 15 -33.54 5.33 0.63
N LEU A 16 -32.85 5.49 1.76
CA LEU A 16 -31.39 5.45 1.79
C LEU A 16 -30.97 3.99 1.56
N ALA A 17 -30.43 3.71 0.38
CA ALA A 17 -29.70 2.47 0.13
C ALA A 17 -28.50 2.43 1.08
N ALA A 18 -28.52 1.54 2.06
CA ALA A 18 -27.37 1.28 2.92
C ALA A 18 -26.24 0.66 2.06
N PRO A 19 -24.98 1.12 2.20
CA PRO A 19 -23.87 0.50 1.49
C PRO A 19 -23.75 -0.98 1.90
N SER A 20 -23.70 -1.86 0.91
CA SER A 20 -23.65 -3.31 1.09
C SER A 20 -22.31 -3.74 1.70
N THR A 21 -22.36 -4.33 2.90
CA THR A 21 -21.22 -4.92 3.63
C THR A 21 -20.53 -6.06 2.87
N GLU A 22 -21.17 -6.65 1.86
CA GLU A 22 -20.57 -7.69 1.02
C GLU A 22 -19.40 -7.18 0.16
N SER A 23 -19.43 -5.91 -0.26
CA SER A 23 -18.35 -5.31 -1.05
C SER A 23 -17.05 -5.22 -0.26
N ILE A 24 -17.14 -4.89 1.03
CA ILE A 24 -15.99 -4.77 1.94
C ILE A 24 -15.33 -6.14 2.13
N LYS A 25 -16.11 -7.20 2.34
CA LYS A 25 -15.59 -8.55 2.61
C LYS A 25 -14.87 -9.15 1.40
N ARG A 26 -15.38 -8.94 0.18
CA ARG A 26 -14.76 -9.48 -1.06
C ARG A 26 -13.46 -8.76 -1.42
N GLN A 27 -13.38 -7.47 -1.13
CA GLN A 27 -12.16 -6.68 -1.32
C GLN A 27 -11.06 -7.13 -0.34
N GLN A 28 -11.41 -7.55 0.88
CA GLN A 28 -10.43 -7.99 1.87
C GLN A 28 -9.83 -9.38 1.61
N ASP A 29 -10.62 -10.36 1.13
CA ASP A 29 -10.10 -11.68 0.76
C ASP A 29 -9.11 -11.61 -0.42
N SER A 30 -9.26 -10.62 -1.31
CA SER A 30 -8.32 -10.36 -2.40
C SER A 30 -7.11 -9.52 -2.01
N HIS A 31 -7.06 -8.97 -0.79
CA HIS A 31 -6.00 -8.09 -0.33
C HIS A 31 -5.38 -8.53 1.02
N PRO A 32 -4.77 -9.72 1.09
CA PRO A 32 -4.23 -10.26 2.34
C PRO A 32 -2.93 -9.59 2.80
N VAL A 33 -2.30 -8.76 1.97
CA VAL A 33 -1.01 -8.12 2.26
C VAL A 33 -1.11 -6.63 2.02
N SER A 34 -0.50 -5.85 2.91
CA SER A 34 -0.26 -4.42 2.72
C SER A 34 1.22 -4.07 2.83
N VAL A 35 1.60 -2.98 2.17
CA VAL A 35 2.93 -2.37 2.28
C VAL A 35 2.76 -0.98 2.89
N SER A 36 3.48 -0.74 3.98
CA SER A 36 3.45 0.50 4.74
C SER A 36 4.88 0.97 5.05
N SER A 37 4.98 2.11 5.74
CA SER A 37 6.24 2.72 6.17
C SER A 37 7.28 2.84 5.04
N ILE A 38 6.81 3.03 3.80
CA ILE A 38 7.67 3.10 2.62
C ILE A 38 8.54 4.35 2.73
N SER A 39 9.85 4.17 2.56
CA SER A 39 10.83 5.22 2.29
C SER A 39 11.78 4.73 1.20
N LEU A 40 11.71 5.41 0.05
CA LEU A 40 12.46 5.11 -1.15
C LEU A 40 13.42 6.29 -1.42
N ARG A 41 14.71 6.06 -1.24
CA ARG A 41 15.74 7.10 -1.22
C ARG A 41 16.71 6.90 -2.38
N ARG A 42 16.99 7.97 -3.11
CA ARG A 42 18.07 7.99 -4.10
C ARG A 42 19.33 8.56 -3.47
N LEU A 43 20.42 7.83 -3.63
CA LEU A 43 21.74 8.27 -3.20
C LEU A 43 22.33 9.25 -4.22
N ASP A 44 23.12 10.21 -3.74
CA ASP A 44 23.88 11.14 -4.58
C ASP A 44 24.99 10.43 -5.37
N GLU A 45 25.61 9.42 -4.75
CA GLU A 45 26.67 8.62 -5.33
C GLU A 45 26.21 7.19 -5.66
N GLY A 46 26.34 6.84 -6.94
CA GLY A 46 25.86 5.58 -7.47
C GLY A 46 24.35 5.59 -7.61
N ASN A 47 23.85 5.14 -8.76
CA ASN A 47 22.43 5.10 -9.11
C ASN A 47 21.63 4.08 -8.26
N ARG A 48 21.87 4.01 -6.96
CA ARG A 48 21.30 3.04 -6.02
C ARG A 48 20.09 3.66 -5.33
N ILE A 49 19.13 2.79 -5.07
CA ILE A 49 17.87 3.15 -4.43
C ILE A 49 17.77 2.37 -3.13
N VAL A 50 17.72 3.06 -2.00
CA VAL A 50 17.44 2.43 -0.70
C VAL A 50 15.94 2.33 -0.54
N PHE A 51 15.42 1.12 -0.40
CA PHE A 51 14.02 0.87 -0.05
C PHE A 51 13.95 0.38 1.38
N LEU A 52 13.09 1.02 2.14
CA LEU A 52 12.67 0.64 3.49
C LEU A 52 11.15 0.50 3.45
N SER A 53 10.63 -0.60 3.97
CA SER A 53 9.18 -0.80 4.10
C SER A 53 8.85 -1.75 5.23
N SER A 54 7.58 -1.74 5.61
CA SER A 54 6.97 -2.77 6.43
C SER A 54 5.91 -3.48 5.58
N ILE A 55 5.95 -4.81 5.59
CA ILE A 55 4.93 -5.66 4.97
C ILE A 55 4.09 -6.24 6.09
N THR A 56 2.78 -6.06 5.99
CA THR A 56 1.82 -6.59 6.96
C THR A 56 0.90 -7.57 6.26
N ARG A 57 0.73 -8.75 6.86
CA ARG A 57 -0.28 -9.72 6.46
C ARG A 57 -1.53 -9.52 7.32
N HIS A 58 -2.69 -9.62 6.70
CA HIS A 58 -3.99 -9.41 7.31
C HIS A 58 -4.82 -10.69 7.30
N ASP A 59 -5.71 -10.82 8.28
CA ASP A 59 -6.75 -11.83 8.23
C ASP A 59 -7.89 -11.42 7.29
N LYS A 60 -8.89 -12.30 7.13
CA LYS A 60 -10.07 -12.05 6.29
C LYS A 60 -10.95 -10.89 6.77
N SER A 61 -10.77 -10.43 8.00
CA SER A 61 -11.43 -9.24 8.53
C SER A 61 -10.63 -7.95 8.29
N GLY A 62 -9.40 -8.08 7.77
CA GLY A 62 -8.46 -6.98 7.59
C GLY A 62 -7.61 -6.66 8.81
N ALA A 63 -7.74 -7.42 9.89
CA ALA A 63 -6.93 -7.21 11.08
C ALA A 63 -5.48 -7.65 10.80
N PRO A 64 -4.47 -6.87 11.24
CA PRO A 64 -3.09 -7.26 11.06
C PRO A 64 -2.78 -8.51 11.88
N LEU A 65 -2.19 -9.53 11.23
CA LEU A 65 -1.76 -10.78 11.85
C LEU A 65 -0.28 -10.75 12.21
N GLU A 66 0.55 -10.37 11.24
CA GLU A 66 2.00 -10.36 11.34
C GLU A 66 2.57 -9.24 10.46
N SER A 67 3.70 -8.67 10.89
CA SER A 67 4.37 -7.61 10.18
C SER A 67 5.88 -7.84 10.20
N THR A 68 6.53 -7.59 9.07
CA THR A 68 7.97 -7.71 8.90
C THR A 68 8.54 -6.46 8.24
N ASN A 69 9.75 -6.10 8.63
CA ASN A 69 10.49 -5.03 7.98
C ASN A 69 11.28 -5.59 6.80
N CYS A 70 11.34 -4.82 5.72
CA CYS A 70 12.05 -5.17 4.50
C CYS A 70 12.96 -4.01 4.11
N GLN A 71 14.19 -4.34 3.75
CA GLN A 71 15.19 -3.36 3.35
C GLN A 71 16.01 -3.87 2.18
N THR A 72 16.27 -3.01 1.19
CA THR A 72 17.26 -3.29 0.14
C THR A 72 17.97 -2.02 -0.31
N GLN A 73 19.16 -2.20 -0.85
CA GLN A 73 19.80 -1.22 -1.72
C GLN A 73 19.70 -1.75 -3.16
N TRP A 74 18.62 -1.36 -3.84
CA TRP A 74 18.36 -1.76 -5.21
C TRP A 74 19.38 -1.12 -6.15
N ASN A 75 20.06 -1.95 -6.93
CA ASN A 75 20.88 -1.52 -8.06
C ASN A 75 20.06 -1.70 -9.36
N PRO A 76 19.71 -0.62 -10.08
CA PRO A 76 19.02 -0.71 -11.37
C PRO A 76 19.74 -1.52 -12.45
N GLU A 77 21.03 -1.80 -12.29
CA GLU A 77 21.80 -2.67 -13.19
C GLU A 77 21.58 -4.17 -12.92
N VAL A 78 21.02 -4.54 -11.75
CA VAL A 78 20.66 -5.93 -11.44
C VAL A 78 19.34 -6.28 -12.14
N PRO A 79 19.23 -7.47 -12.77
CA PRO A 79 17.99 -7.90 -13.41
C PRO A 79 16.81 -7.84 -12.44
N ALA A 80 15.72 -7.22 -12.90
CA ALA A 80 14.47 -7.15 -12.19
C ALA A 80 13.66 -8.43 -12.39
N GLY A 81 12.97 -8.86 -11.33
CA GLY A 81 12.06 -9.99 -11.44
C GLY A 81 12.13 -10.98 -10.28
N PRO A 82 11.35 -12.07 -10.38
CA PRO A 82 11.28 -13.11 -9.36
C PRO A 82 12.59 -13.87 -9.15
N GLU A 83 13.55 -13.77 -10.06
CA GLU A 83 14.87 -14.39 -9.96
C GLU A 83 15.85 -13.64 -9.03
N ASN A 84 15.52 -12.39 -8.66
CA ASN A 84 16.29 -11.59 -7.70
C ASN A 84 15.42 -11.07 -6.55
N PRO A 85 14.81 -11.97 -5.74
CA PRO A 85 13.98 -11.55 -4.62
C PRO A 85 14.83 -11.01 -3.47
N VAL A 86 14.31 -9.99 -2.80
CA VAL A 86 14.86 -9.45 -1.55
C VAL A 86 14.15 -10.12 -0.39
N GLN A 87 14.93 -10.76 0.48
CA GLN A 87 14.41 -11.33 1.73
C GLN A 87 14.12 -10.22 2.75
N CYS A 88 12.99 -10.32 3.43
CA CYS A 88 12.65 -9.48 4.56
C CYS A 88 13.29 -10.00 5.85
N ALA A 89 13.10 -9.28 6.97
CA ALA A 89 13.57 -9.73 8.28
C ALA A 89 12.96 -11.07 8.70
N ASP A 90 11.66 -11.26 8.43
CA ASP A 90 11.03 -12.58 8.45
C ASP A 90 11.29 -13.31 7.12
N PRO A 91 11.96 -14.47 7.14
CA PRO A 91 12.28 -15.25 5.93
C PRO A 91 11.06 -15.89 5.25
N ALA A 92 9.88 -15.89 5.90
CA ALA A 92 8.63 -16.29 5.25
C ALA A 92 8.19 -15.28 4.18
N PHE A 93 8.75 -14.06 4.20
CA PHE A 93 8.43 -12.99 3.27
C PHE A 93 9.63 -12.61 2.41
N ASN A 94 9.38 -12.48 1.12
CA ASN A 94 10.30 -11.82 0.20
C ASN A 94 9.52 -10.95 -0.79
N PHE A 95 10.20 -10.00 -1.40
CA PHE A 95 9.60 -9.14 -2.41
C PHE A 95 10.56 -8.91 -3.57
N TYR A 96 10.02 -8.49 -4.71
CA TYR A 96 10.80 -8.08 -5.86
C TYR A 96 10.08 -6.99 -6.66
N PHE A 97 10.85 -6.27 -7.46
CA PHE A 97 10.33 -5.30 -8.42
C PHE A 97 10.25 -5.99 -9.79
N PRO A 98 9.06 -6.30 -10.34
CA PRO A 98 8.93 -7.11 -11.55
C PRO A 98 9.54 -6.43 -12.78
N ASN A 99 9.51 -5.10 -12.82
CA ASN A 99 10.03 -4.27 -13.91
C ASN A 99 11.24 -3.42 -13.49
N GLY A 100 11.74 -3.63 -12.26
CA GLY A 100 12.75 -2.81 -11.61
C GLY A 100 12.20 -1.45 -11.17
N VAL A 101 12.96 -0.73 -10.34
CA VAL A 101 12.60 0.64 -9.90
C VAL A 101 13.17 1.65 -10.89
N LYS A 102 12.42 1.93 -11.97
CA LYS A 102 12.80 2.94 -12.99
C LYS A 102 12.47 4.37 -12.56
N SER A 103 11.47 4.52 -11.70
CA SER A 103 11.07 5.77 -11.09
C SER A 103 10.83 5.55 -9.61
N LEU A 104 11.22 6.52 -8.79
CA LEU A 104 10.89 6.50 -7.36
C LEU A 104 9.42 6.81 -7.11
N GLU A 105 8.79 7.53 -8.05
CA GLU A 105 7.43 8.02 -7.92
C GLU A 105 6.40 6.93 -8.24
N ASN A 106 6.72 6.01 -9.15
CA ASN A 106 5.81 4.97 -9.60
C ASN A 106 6.58 3.68 -9.86
N TYR A 107 6.22 2.61 -9.18
CA TYR A 107 6.83 1.29 -9.35
C TYR A 107 5.89 0.17 -8.91
N ASP A 108 6.06 -0.99 -9.52
CA ASP A 108 5.34 -2.20 -9.13
C ASP A 108 6.14 -2.96 -8.07
N ILE A 109 5.43 -3.60 -7.16
CA ILE A 109 6.00 -4.52 -6.17
C ILE A 109 5.22 -5.82 -6.16
N VAL A 110 5.95 -6.92 -6.04
CA VAL A 110 5.39 -8.24 -5.78
C VAL A 110 5.96 -8.74 -4.46
N VAL A 111 5.08 -9.26 -3.60
CA VAL A 111 5.41 -9.87 -2.32
C VAL A 111 5.02 -11.33 -2.36
N ASN A 112 5.95 -12.22 -2.04
CA ASN A 112 5.66 -13.61 -1.74
C ASN A 112 5.64 -13.77 -0.22
N GLY A 113 4.53 -14.28 0.30
CA GLY A 113 4.36 -14.58 1.72
C GLY A 113 3.64 -15.90 1.95
N PRO A 114 3.26 -16.19 3.21
CA PRO A 114 2.59 -17.45 3.59
C PRO A 114 1.28 -17.72 2.83
N ASP A 115 0.55 -16.67 2.44
CA ASP A 115 -0.72 -16.78 1.73
C ASP A 115 -0.57 -16.84 0.19
N GLY A 116 0.66 -16.83 -0.30
CA GLY A 116 0.96 -16.83 -1.73
C GLY A 116 1.56 -15.50 -2.21
N LYS A 117 1.32 -15.20 -3.48
CA LYS A 117 1.91 -14.06 -4.18
C LYS A 117 0.90 -12.92 -4.27
N SER A 118 1.28 -11.73 -3.82
CA SER A 118 0.45 -10.53 -3.93
C SER A 118 1.21 -9.42 -4.65
N SER A 119 0.53 -8.66 -5.49
CA SER A 119 1.15 -7.58 -6.27
C SER A 119 0.33 -6.30 -6.29
N GLY A 120 1.01 -5.20 -6.56
CA GLY A 120 0.39 -3.89 -6.68
C GLY A 120 1.37 -2.83 -7.13
N THR A 121 0.83 -1.65 -7.41
CA THR A 121 1.59 -0.48 -7.84
C THR A 121 1.63 0.53 -6.71
N ILE A 122 2.82 1.04 -6.42
CA ILE A 122 3.04 2.19 -5.54
C ILE A 122 3.15 3.41 -6.43
N GLU A 123 2.23 4.35 -6.28
CA GLU A 123 2.14 5.55 -7.12
C GLU A 123 2.16 6.81 -6.28
N LYS A 124 2.80 7.84 -6.81
CA LYS A 124 2.87 9.17 -6.20
C LYS A 124 1.47 9.74 -6.06
N GLY A 125 1.18 10.24 -4.87
CA GLY A 125 -0.12 10.81 -4.55
C GLY A 125 -0.22 11.26 -3.09
N PRO A 126 -1.44 11.52 -2.59
CA PRO A 126 -1.64 11.98 -1.21
C PRO A 126 -1.05 11.03 -0.15
N ARG A 127 -0.97 9.73 -0.48
CA ARG A 127 -0.46 8.68 0.39
C ARG A 127 1.05 8.46 0.28
N TYR A 128 1.67 8.89 -0.83
CA TYR A 128 3.08 8.65 -1.14
C TYR A 128 3.67 9.88 -1.80
N GLN A 129 4.45 10.63 -1.03
CA GLN A 129 4.94 11.96 -1.40
C GLN A 129 6.43 11.90 -1.72
N CYS A 130 6.83 12.66 -2.74
CA CYS A 130 8.18 12.67 -3.28
C CYS A 130 8.74 14.09 -3.31
N GLY A 131 9.99 14.26 -2.89
CA GLY A 131 10.67 15.54 -2.91
C GLY A 131 12.15 15.44 -2.53
N PRO A 132 12.84 16.59 -2.49
CA PRO A 132 14.19 16.66 -1.94
C PRO A 132 14.22 16.07 -0.53
N TYR A 133 15.27 15.32 -0.22
CA TYR A 133 15.41 14.74 1.11
C TYR A 133 15.66 15.85 2.16
N ASP A 134 14.87 15.83 3.23
CA ASP A 134 14.86 16.85 4.29
C ASP A 134 15.44 16.34 5.62
N GLY A 135 15.97 15.12 5.65
CA GLY A 135 16.54 14.51 6.85
C GLY A 135 18.03 14.81 7.05
N THR A 136 18.63 14.15 8.05
CA THR A 136 20.00 14.41 8.48
C THR A 136 21.03 13.44 7.91
N ILE A 137 20.58 12.42 7.17
CA ILE A 137 21.47 11.42 6.57
C ILE A 137 22.13 12.04 5.33
N ALA A 138 23.45 12.20 5.38
CA ALA A 138 24.21 12.66 4.23
C ALA A 138 24.16 11.64 3.08
N GLY A 139 24.27 12.13 1.84
CA GLY A 139 24.31 11.29 0.65
C GLY A 139 22.94 10.90 0.08
N ILE A 140 21.85 11.51 0.55
CA ILE A 140 20.51 11.31 -0.01
C ILE A 140 20.05 12.62 -0.63
N GLU A 141 19.77 12.61 -1.93
CA GLU A 141 19.28 13.81 -2.63
C GLU A 141 17.75 13.88 -2.70
N TYR A 142 17.08 12.72 -2.75
CA TYR A 142 15.66 12.63 -3.04
C TYR A 142 15.03 11.48 -2.28
N GLU A 143 13.85 11.71 -1.71
CA GLU A 143 13.08 10.69 -1.00
C GLU A 143 11.63 10.71 -1.47
N CYS A 144 11.09 9.53 -1.69
CA CYS A 144 9.66 9.30 -1.72
C CYS A 144 9.26 8.49 -0.49
N LYS A 145 8.29 8.97 0.29
CA LYS A 145 7.83 8.31 1.51
C LYS A 145 6.33 8.27 1.63
N ILE A 146 5.84 7.22 2.28
CA ILE A 146 4.43 7.11 2.62
C ILE A 146 4.07 8.15 3.70
N THR A 147 2.85 8.70 3.64
CA THR A 147 2.36 9.57 4.72
C THR A 147 1.94 8.73 5.94
N GLN A 148 1.98 9.34 7.12
CA GLN A 148 1.75 8.60 8.37
C GLN A 148 0.37 7.90 8.36
N GLY A 149 0.37 6.60 8.65
CA GLY A 149 -0.84 5.77 8.71
C GLY A 149 -1.42 5.35 7.35
N ALA A 150 -0.78 5.73 6.23
CA ALA A 150 -1.17 5.20 4.93
C ALA A 150 -0.53 3.84 4.66
N GLU A 151 -1.26 3.03 3.88
CA GLU A 151 -0.85 1.68 3.45
C GLU A 151 -1.30 1.44 2.01
N PHE A 152 -0.56 0.61 1.30
CA PHE A 152 -0.93 0.10 -0.03
C PHE A 152 -1.30 -1.38 0.09
N PHE A 153 -2.57 -1.69 -0.12
CA PHE A 153 -3.05 -3.08 -0.13
C PHE A 153 -2.73 -3.72 -1.48
N LEU A 154 -2.08 -4.89 -1.44
CA LEU A 154 -1.69 -5.65 -2.62
C LEU A 154 -2.78 -6.65 -2.97
N THR A 155 -2.92 -6.97 -4.25
CA THR A 155 -3.88 -7.95 -4.76
C THR A 155 -3.27 -9.34 -4.76
N LEU A 156 -3.93 -10.32 -4.19
CA LEU A 156 -3.55 -11.73 -4.30
C LEU A 156 -3.70 -12.19 -5.75
N GLU A 157 -2.64 -12.81 -6.30
CA GLU A 157 -2.60 -13.35 -7.67
C GLU A 157 -3.12 -14.79 -7.78
#